data_AF-A0A6L7CQC8-F1
#
_entry.id   AF-A0A6L7CQC8-F1
#
_cell.length_a   1.000
_cell.length_b   1.000
_cell.length_c   1.000
_cell.angle_alpha   90.00
_cell.angle_beta   90.00
_cell.angle_gamma   90.00
#
_symmetry.space_group_name_H-M   'P 1'
#
loop_
_entity.id
_entity.type
_entity.pdbx_description
1 polymer ?
#
loop_
_entity_poly.entity_id
_entity_poly.type
_entity_poly.pdbx_seq_one_letter_code
_entity_poly.pdbx_strand_id
1 'polypeptide(L)'
;MAKLTLQEQLLKAGLVTSKKAAKVERTAKKSRVQAREARAAVEENKKAQLERDKQLSEQQKQAALAKEYKAQVKQLIEMNRITIANGDIGFNFTDGNLIKKIFVDKLTQAQLINGRLA
;
A
#
# COMPACT_ATOMS: atom_id res chain seq x y z
N MET A 1 26.86 46.56 23.77
CA MET A 1 27.14 47.34 22.54
C MET A 1 26.95 46.42 21.35
N ALA A 2 25.99 46.69 20.47
CA ALA A 2 25.71 45.85 19.32
C ALA A 2 26.94 45.82 18.38
N LYS A 3 27.44 44.63 18.08
CA LYS A 3 28.61 44.42 17.22
C LYS A 3 28.21 44.78 15.79
N LEU A 4 28.67 45.93 15.30
CA LEU A 4 28.40 46.41 13.94
C LEU A 4 28.78 45.32 12.93
N THR A 5 27.91 45.07 11.96
CA THR A 5 28.18 44.09 10.90
C THR A 5 29.37 44.56 10.07
N LEU A 6 30.14 43.64 9.48
CA LEU A 6 31.30 43.97 8.65
C LEU A 6 30.94 44.96 7.52
N GLN A 7 29.71 44.86 7.01
CA GLN A 7 29.18 45.77 5.99
C GLN A 7 29.00 47.20 6.52
N GLU A 8 28.49 47.35 7.74
CA GLU A 8 28.35 48.65 8.42
C GLU A 8 29.71 49.21 8.85
N GLN A 9 30.68 48.37 9.21
CA GLN A 9 32.06 48.80 9.50
C GLN A 9 32.73 49.40 8.27
N LEU A 10 32.56 48.76 7.11
CA LEU A 10 33.13 49.23 5.84
C LEU A 10 32.44 50.50 5.31
N LEU A 11 31.14 50.66 5.56
CA LEU A 11 30.37 51.87 5.26
C LEU A 11 30.81 53.05 6.13
N LYS A 12 31.01 52.80 7.44
CA LYS A 12 31.49 53.79 8.40
C LYS A 12 32.94 54.20 8.14
N ALA A 13 33.75 53.29 7.59
CA ALA A 13 35.13 53.54 7.16
C ALA A 13 35.25 54.24 5.78
N GLY A 14 34.13 54.58 5.12
CA GLY A 14 34.14 55.27 3.81
C GLY A 14 34.59 54.42 2.63
N LEU A 15 34.90 53.14 2.84
CA LEU A 15 35.38 52.20 1.82
C LEU A 15 34.27 51.70 0.90
N VAL A 16 33.00 51.90 1.28
CA VAL A 16 31.83 51.45 0.52
C VAL A 16 30.73 52.51 0.56
N THR A 17 30.19 52.85 -0.62
CA THR A 17 29.05 53.77 -0.74
C THR A 17 27.75 53.08 -0.33
N SER A 18 26.84 53.83 0.33
CA SER A 18 25.52 53.33 0.76
C SER A 18 24.72 52.68 -0.38
N LYS A 19 24.86 53.21 -1.61
CA LYS A 19 24.28 52.61 -2.83
C LYS A 19 24.79 51.19 -3.12
N LYS A 20 26.08 50.91 -2.91
CA LYS A 20 26.66 49.58 -3.14
C LYS A 20 26.23 48.60 -2.04
N ALA A 21 26.20 49.02 -0.79
CA ALA A 21 25.72 48.18 0.32
C ALA A 21 24.24 47.79 0.14
N ALA A 22 23.37 48.76 -0.19
CA ALA A 22 21.96 48.50 -0.47
C ALA A 22 21.73 47.59 -1.69
N LYS A 23 22.61 47.67 -2.70
CA LYS A 23 22.54 46.79 -3.88
C LYS A 23 22.85 45.33 -3.51
N VAL A 24 23.87 45.11 -2.67
CA VAL A 24 24.27 43.77 -2.20
C VAL A 24 23.20 43.14 -1.32
N GLU A 25 22.59 43.90 -0.40
CA GLU A 25 21.46 43.37 0.38
C GLU A 25 20.26 43.00 -0.50
N ARG A 26 19.93 43.80 -1.52
CA ARG A 26 18.82 43.51 -2.44
C ARG A 26 19.08 42.25 -3.27
N THR A 27 20.29 42.06 -3.78
CA THR A 27 20.64 40.83 -4.51
C THR A 27 20.68 39.60 -3.61
N ALA A 28 21.19 39.72 -2.38
CA ALA A 28 21.17 38.65 -1.39
C ALA A 28 19.74 38.24 -1.01
N LYS A 29 18.83 39.22 -0.80
CA LYS A 29 17.41 38.94 -0.52
C LYS A 29 16.71 38.26 -1.70
N LYS A 30 16.95 38.70 -2.95
CA LYS A 30 16.38 38.05 -4.15
C LYS A 30 16.82 36.60 -4.30
N SER A 31 18.12 36.32 -4.14
CA SER A 31 18.67 34.95 -4.21
C SER A 31 18.06 34.04 -3.13
N ARG A 32 17.91 34.54 -1.90
CA ARG A 32 17.32 33.76 -0.80
C ARG A 32 15.84 33.42 -1.03
N VAL A 33 15.09 34.31 -1.67
CA VAL A 33 13.67 34.07 -2.02
C VAL A 33 13.57 33.00 -3.10
N GLN A 34 14.36 33.11 -4.17
CA GLN A 34 14.38 32.09 -5.24
C GLN A 34 14.78 30.70 -4.73
N ALA A 35 15.79 30.63 -3.85
CA ALA A 35 16.18 29.35 -3.24
C ALA A 35 15.09 28.76 -2.33
N ARG A 36 14.26 29.60 -1.70
CA ARG A 36 13.15 29.16 -0.85
C ARG A 36 11.95 28.69 -1.68
N GLU A 37 11.61 29.41 -2.74
CA GLU A 37 10.54 29.03 -3.68
C GLU A 37 10.89 27.73 -4.41
N ALA A 38 12.14 27.57 -4.87
CA ALA A 38 12.60 26.33 -5.49
C ALA A 38 12.53 25.12 -4.53
N ARG A 39 12.87 25.32 -3.24
CA ARG A 39 12.74 24.26 -2.22
C ARG A 39 11.29 23.92 -1.91
N ALA A 40 10.42 24.92 -1.82
CA ALA A 40 8.99 24.70 -1.59
C ALA A 40 8.33 23.90 -2.72
N ALA A 41 8.62 24.24 -3.98
CA ALA A 41 8.10 23.52 -5.14
C ALA A 41 8.58 22.05 -5.21
N VAL A 42 9.81 21.77 -4.76
CA VAL A 42 10.34 20.40 -4.70
C VAL A 42 9.70 19.60 -3.56
N GLU A 43 9.47 20.22 -2.41
CA GLU A 43 8.79 19.55 -1.29
C GLU A 43 7.33 19.21 -1.62
N GLU A 44 6.62 20.11 -2.31
CA GLU A 44 5.24 19.88 -2.72
C GLU A 44 5.14 18.74 -3.74
N ASN A 45 6.01 18.72 -4.76
CA ASN A 45 6.08 17.61 -5.71
C ASN A 45 6.43 16.28 -5.03
N LYS A 46 7.36 16.27 -4.06
CA LYS A 46 7.69 15.06 -3.29
C LYS A 46 6.49 14.54 -2.49
N LYS A 47 5.69 15.42 -1.88
CA LYS A 47 4.48 15.02 -1.15
C LYS A 47 3.45 14.41 -2.11
N ALA A 48 3.20 15.04 -3.24
CA ALA A 48 2.28 14.52 -4.26
C ALA A 48 2.73 13.17 -4.85
N GLN A 49 4.04 12.98 -5.03
CA GLN A 49 4.61 11.70 -5.46
C GLN A 49 4.35 10.60 -4.42
N LEU A 50 4.64 10.88 -3.15
CA LEU A 50 4.46 9.93 -2.05
C LEU A 50 2.99 9.52 -1.86
N GLU A 51 2.05 10.45 -2.03
CA GLU A 51 0.62 10.13 -1.95
C GLU A 51 0.18 9.22 -3.10
N ARG A 52 0.64 9.49 -4.32
CA ARG A 52 0.35 8.64 -5.49
C ARG A 52 0.94 7.24 -5.33
N ASP A 53 2.19 7.15 -4.86
CA ASP A 53 2.87 5.87 -4.65
C ASP A 53 2.20 5.05 -3.54
N LYS A 54 1.73 5.71 -2.46
CA LYS A 54 0.93 5.06 -1.42
C LYS A 54 -0.36 4.49 -1.96
N GLN A 55 -1.12 5.26 -2.74
CA GLN A 55 -2.37 4.80 -3.35
C GLN A 55 -2.15 3.60 -4.29
N LEU A 56 -1.10 3.66 -5.12
CA LEU A 56 -0.74 2.56 -6.02
C LEU A 56 -0.36 1.29 -5.22
N SER A 57 0.41 1.44 -4.15
CA SER A 57 0.80 0.32 -3.28
C SER A 57 -0.41 -0.31 -2.59
N GLU A 58 -1.35 0.51 -2.11
CA GLU A 58 -2.60 0.04 -1.48
C GLU A 58 -3.41 -0.81 -2.47
N GLN A 59 -3.57 -0.35 -3.71
CA GLN A 59 -4.28 -1.08 -4.77
C GLN A 59 -3.61 -2.42 -5.09
N GLN A 60 -2.27 -2.43 -5.22
CA GLN A 60 -1.52 -3.66 -5.47
C GLN A 60 -1.64 -4.65 -4.31
N LYS A 61 -1.59 -4.17 -3.06
CA LYS A 61 -1.80 -5.00 -1.87
C LYS A 61 -3.18 -5.63 -1.87
N GLN A 62 -4.24 -4.87 -2.15
CA GLN A 62 -5.59 -5.43 -2.20
C GLN A 62 -5.74 -6.49 -3.30
N ALA A 63 -5.17 -6.25 -4.48
CA ALA A 63 -5.17 -7.24 -5.56
C ALA A 63 -4.39 -8.51 -5.19
N ALA A 64 -3.25 -8.39 -4.50
CA ALA A 64 -2.48 -9.51 -4.01
C ALA A 64 -3.26 -10.33 -2.97
N LEU A 65 -3.87 -9.67 -1.98
CA LEU A 65 -4.68 -10.32 -0.95
C LEU A 65 -5.87 -11.08 -1.55
N ALA A 66 -6.57 -10.49 -2.53
CA ALA A 66 -7.67 -11.16 -3.21
C ALA A 66 -7.20 -12.42 -3.96
N LYS A 67 -6.03 -12.35 -4.59
CA LYS A 67 -5.43 -13.49 -5.29
C LYS A 67 -4.99 -14.58 -4.32
N GLU A 68 -4.38 -14.21 -3.19
CA GLU A 68 -3.97 -15.14 -2.14
C GLU A 68 -5.16 -15.85 -1.52
N TYR A 69 -6.22 -15.11 -1.18
CA TYR A 69 -7.44 -15.70 -0.64
C TYR A 69 -8.06 -16.70 -1.61
N LYS A 70 -8.18 -16.32 -2.89
CA LYS A 70 -8.68 -17.22 -3.94
C LYS A 70 -7.81 -18.48 -4.07
N ALA A 71 -6.48 -18.33 -3.97
CA ALA A 71 -5.55 -19.46 -4.05
C ALA A 71 -5.68 -20.38 -2.83
N GLN A 72 -5.80 -19.84 -1.62
CA GLN A 72 -6.01 -20.63 -0.40
C GLN A 72 -7.32 -21.40 -0.47
N VAL A 73 -8.42 -20.75 -0.87
CA VAL A 73 -9.71 -21.42 -1.05
C VAL A 73 -9.60 -22.54 -2.10
N LYS A 74 -8.95 -22.27 -3.23
CA LYS A 74 -8.71 -23.28 -4.26
C LYS A 74 -7.91 -24.47 -3.72
N GLN A 75 -6.85 -24.21 -2.95
CA GLN A 75 -6.03 -25.27 -2.35
C GLN A 75 -6.84 -26.11 -1.35
N LEU A 76 -7.64 -25.47 -0.49
CA LEU A 76 -8.52 -26.19 0.45
C LEU A 76 -9.52 -27.07 -0.29
N ILE A 77 -10.11 -26.58 -1.39
CA ILE A 77 -10.99 -27.37 -2.24
C ILE A 77 -10.23 -28.54 -2.88
N GLU A 78 -9.06 -28.30 -3.45
CA GLU A 78 -8.28 -29.36 -4.12
C GLU A 78 -7.77 -30.44 -3.16
N MET A 79 -7.46 -30.09 -1.92
CA MET A 79 -7.03 -31.04 -0.89
C MET A 79 -8.18 -31.89 -0.35
N ASN A 80 -9.38 -31.31 -0.22
CA ASN A 80 -10.52 -31.98 0.41
C ASN A 80 -11.58 -32.47 -0.59
N ARG A 81 -11.40 -32.23 -1.90
CA ARG A 81 -12.32 -32.75 -2.91
C ARG A 81 -12.32 -34.26 -2.86
N ILE A 82 -13.52 -34.83 -2.83
CA ILE A 82 -13.72 -36.27 -2.92
C ILE A 82 -14.13 -36.56 -4.35
N THR A 83 -13.35 -37.38 -5.04
CA THR A 83 -13.75 -37.91 -6.34
C THR A 83 -14.85 -38.93 -6.09
N ILE A 84 -16.08 -38.60 -6.47
CA ILE A 84 -17.21 -39.51 -6.34
C ILE A 84 -16.99 -40.64 -7.35
N ALA A 85 -16.59 -41.81 -6.87
CA ALA A 85 -16.62 -43.01 -7.67
C ALA A 85 -18.09 -43.39 -7.89
N ASN A 86 -18.46 -43.67 -9.14
CA ASN A 86 -19.76 -44.26 -9.45
C ASN A 86 -19.80 -45.65 -8.78
N GLY A 87 -20.48 -45.74 -7.64
CA GLY A 87 -20.75 -47.00 -6.97
C GLY A 87 -22.23 -47.32 -7.05
N ASP A 88 -22.60 -48.56 -6.75
CA ASP A 88 -23.98 -49.02 -6.86
C ASP A 88 -24.74 -48.97 -5.53
N ILE A 89 -24.09 -48.50 -4.45
CA ILE A 89 -24.65 -48.51 -3.11
C ILE A 89 -25.39 -47.20 -2.86
N GLY A 90 -26.70 -47.31 -2.65
CA GLY A 90 -27.54 -46.17 -2.29
C GLY A 90 -27.34 -45.73 -0.84
N PHE A 91 -26.88 -44.50 -0.63
CA PHE A 91 -26.78 -43.84 0.66
C PHE A 91 -27.82 -42.71 0.79
N ASN A 92 -28.62 -42.74 1.85
CA ASN A 92 -29.61 -41.71 2.12
C ASN A 92 -29.04 -40.69 3.12
N PHE A 93 -29.24 -39.40 2.85
CA PHE A 93 -28.81 -38.31 3.71
C PHE A 93 -29.90 -37.25 3.82
N THR A 94 -29.87 -36.49 4.90
CA THR A 94 -30.82 -35.42 5.16
C THR A 94 -30.23 -34.10 4.69
N ASP A 95 -30.98 -33.38 3.85
CA ASP A 95 -30.66 -32.02 3.42
C ASP A 95 -31.85 -31.12 3.81
N GLY A 96 -31.68 -30.40 4.92
CA GLY A 96 -32.76 -29.67 5.57
C GLY A 96 -33.89 -30.60 6.02
N ASN A 97 -35.06 -30.47 5.41
CA ASN A 97 -36.25 -31.28 5.72
C ASN A 97 -36.47 -32.44 4.74
N LEU A 98 -35.59 -32.65 3.78
CA LEU A 98 -35.74 -33.65 2.72
C LEU A 98 -34.71 -34.78 2.89
N ILE A 99 -35.15 -36.02 2.71
CA ILE A 99 -34.27 -37.18 2.60
C ILE A 99 -33.92 -37.36 1.12
N LYS A 100 -32.64 -37.29 0.79
CA LYS A 100 -32.10 -37.48 -0.56
C LYS A 100 -31.25 -38.75 -0.60
N LYS A 101 -31.07 -39.31 -1.80
CA LYS A 101 -30.28 -40.52 -2.04
C LYS A 101 -29.17 -40.25 -3.04
N ILE A 102 -27.96 -40.69 -2.74
CA ILE A 102 -26.81 -40.72 -3.66
C ILE A 102 -26.28 -42.14 -3.79
N PHE A 103 -25.67 -42.44 -4.92
CA PHE A 103 -25.00 -43.72 -5.14
C PHE A 103 -23.50 -43.54 -4.91
N VAL A 104 -22.93 -44.37 -4.04
CA VAL A 104 -21.54 -44.28 -3.59
C VAL A 104 -20.89 -45.66 -3.62
N ASP A 105 -19.56 -45.69 -3.60
CA ASP A 105 -18.81 -46.94 -3.41
C ASP A 105 -18.79 -47.36 -1.93
N LYS A 106 -18.31 -48.58 -1.67
CA LYS A 106 -18.28 -49.15 -0.32
C LYS A 106 -17.35 -48.38 0.63
N LEU A 107 -16.27 -47.81 0.10
CA LEU A 107 -15.30 -47.05 0.89
C LEU A 107 -15.92 -45.72 1.36
N THR A 108 -16.52 -44.98 0.44
CA THR A 108 -17.17 -43.69 0.72
C THR A 108 -18.36 -43.89 1.66
N GLN A 109 -19.16 -44.94 1.46
CA GLN A 109 -20.24 -45.29 2.40
C GLN A 109 -19.72 -45.47 3.83
N ALA A 110 -18.64 -46.23 4.01
CA ALA A 110 -18.05 -46.44 5.33
C ALA A 110 -17.53 -45.13 5.94
N GLN A 111 -16.93 -44.25 5.13
CA GLN A 111 -16.44 -42.95 5.61
C GLN A 111 -17.58 -41.99 5.98
N LEU A 112 -18.70 -42.01 5.24
CA LEU A 112 -19.92 -41.27 5.55
C LEU A 112 -20.56 -41.74 6.85
N ILE A 113 -20.69 -43.06 7.04
CA ILE A 113 -21.22 -43.65 8.28
C ILE A 113 -20.34 -43.30 9.50
N ASN A 114 -19.03 -43.29 9.32
CA ASN A 114 -18.07 -42.94 10.37
C ASN A 114 -17.93 -41.43 10.61
N GLY A 115 -18.71 -40.58 9.89
CA GLY A 115 -18.67 -39.13 10.05
C GLY A 115 -17.35 -38.46 9.61
N ARG A 116 -16.52 -39.16 8.83
CA ARG A 116 -15.29 -38.60 8.25
C ARG A 116 -15.55 -37.79 6.99
N LEU A 117 -16.55 -38.21 6.21
CA LEU A 117 -17.12 -37.46 5.12
C LEU A 117 -18.51 -37.03 5.59
N ALA A 118 -18.76 -35.73 5.72
CA ALA A 118 -20.04 -35.17 6.12
C ALA A 118 -20.26 -33.86 5.37
#